data_AF-A0A2V8SH36-F1
#
_entry.id   AF-A0A2V8SH36-F1
#
_cell.length_a   1.000
_cell.length_b   1.000
_cell.length_c   1.000
_cell.angle_alpha   90.00
_cell.angle_beta   90.00
_cell.angle_gamma   90.00
#
_symmetry.space_group_name_H-M   'P 1'
#
loop_
_entity.id
_entity.type
_entity.pdbx_description
1 polymer ?
#
loop_
_entity_poly.entity_id
_entity_poly.type
_entity_poly.pdbx_seq_one_letter_code
_entity_poly.pdbx_strand_id
1 'polypeptide(L)'
;MCVAVFALAALAKETAVLFPLTLCAWELLTCHLLRGKARVSACVERRRPSWSLALLLACVPLALWFAYHRAHTGYMFGNPEYFRYNVESTLGPSHILETLWRRLGQITYHMNLWALTLAGLAAMFLRPRRDGDIARERIDPSVQLLFAALTLAHVVALSIVGGAVLARYMLPVLPLVVVVWVSTIWRRVPAWPLAVALVCAAFVYRSEVNPPYSFPWEENLAYRDFILLHRDAAHYLDEHSGDARVLTTWPATDELKNPYYGYTSRAFRVFAVENFYRDALADAAAHRSEYDAALLFSTHGGPELEEARQALGGRVVFQEERKGQWVAVVEIQEGSNK
;
A
#
# COMPACT_ATOMS: atom_id res chain seq x y z
N MET A 1 9.23 27.94 -1.51
CA MET A 1 8.04 27.13 -1.90
C MET A 1 8.38 25.66 -2.05
N CYS A 2 9.23 25.21 -2.98
CA CYS A 2 9.51 23.77 -3.19
C CYS A 2 9.93 23.01 -1.93
N VAL A 3 10.87 23.55 -1.15
CA VAL A 3 11.31 22.95 0.14
C VAL A 3 10.13 22.74 1.09
N ALA A 4 9.23 23.72 1.21
CA ALA A 4 8.07 23.63 2.08
C ALA A 4 7.08 22.56 1.59
N VAL A 5 6.86 22.45 0.28
CA VAL A 5 5.99 21.41 -0.30
C VAL A 5 6.58 20.03 -0.08
N PHE A 6 7.89 19.84 -0.26
CA PHE A 6 8.54 18.56 0.04
C PHE A 6 8.52 18.21 1.52
N ALA A 7 8.68 19.21 2.40
CA ALA A 7 8.56 19.02 3.84
C ALA A 7 7.16 18.56 4.24
N LEU A 8 6.11 19.19 3.70
CA LEU A 8 4.72 18.78 3.92
C LEU A 8 4.44 17.39 3.35
N ALA A 9 4.99 17.07 2.17
CA ALA A 9 4.87 15.74 1.59
C ALA A 9 5.52 14.67 2.49
N ALA A 10 6.70 14.94 3.05
CA ALA A 10 7.37 14.05 3.98
C ALA A 10 6.62 13.87 5.31
N LEU A 11 5.89 14.90 5.77
CA LEU A 11 5.01 14.79 6.94
C LEU A 11 3.74 13.99 6.64
N ALA A 12 3.19 14.10 5.43
CA ALA A 12 2.05 13.30 5.01
C ALA A 12 2.44 11.83 4.74
N LYS A 13 3.64 11.61 4.21
CA LYS A 13 4.20 10.29 3.96
C LYS A 13 5.72 10.33 4.06
N GLU A 14 6.30 9.63 5.04
CA GLU A 14 7.73 9.76 5.35
C GLU A 14 8.62 9.39 4.16
N THR A 15 8.20 8.41 3.36
CA THR A 15 8.94 7.95 2.16
C THR A 15 9.01 8.99 1.05
N ALA A 16 8.18 10.04 1.07
CA ALA A 16 8.27 11.15 0.12
C ALA A 16 9.58 11.96 0.28
N VAL A 17 10.28 11.80 1.41
CA VAL A 17 11.62 12.41 1.62
C VAL A 17 12.65 11.95 0.58
N LEU A 18 12.44 10.82 -0.09
CA LEU A 18 13.31 10.35 -1.16
C LEU A 18 13.38 11.34 -2.33
N PHE A 19 12.31 12.08 -2.62
CA PHE A 19 12.27 13.05 -3.72
C PHE A 19 13.28 14.19 -3.58
N PRO A 20 13.27 15.01 -2.50
CA PRO A 20 14.23 16.08 -2.33
C PRO A 20 15.68 15.55 -2.23
N LEU A 21 15.89 14.35 -1.66
CA LEU A 21 17.20 13.71 -1.60
C LEU A 21 17.71 13.34 -3.01
N THR A 22 16.88 12.67 -3.81
CA THR A 22 17.21 12.28 -5.18
C THR A 22 17.39 13.50 -6.08
N LEU A 23 16.55 14.53 -5.96
CA LEU A 23 16.69 15.78 -6.71
C LEU A 23 18.01 16.49 -6.38
N CYS A 24 18.33 16.64 -5.09
CA CYS A 24 19.59 17.23 -4.66
C CYS A 24 20.78 16.45 -5.23
N ALA A 25 20.78 15.13 -5.10
CA ALA A 25 21.83 14.27 -5.64
C ALA A 25 21.94 14.36 -7.17
N TRP A 26 20.81 14.35 -7.87
CA TRP A 26 20.75 14.43 -9.34
C TRP A 26 21.30 15.76 -9.86
N GLU A 27 20.89 16.89 -9.28
CA GLU A 27 21.36 18.22 -9.70
C GLU A 27 22.88 18.35 -9.46
N LEU A 28 23.38 17.97 -8.29
CA LEU A 28 24.81 18.02 -7.98
C LEU A 28 25.63 17.10 -8.90
N LEU A 29 25.16 15.88 -9.14
CA LEU A 29 25.85 14.92 -9.99
C LEU A 29 25.87 15.36 -11.46
N THR A 30 24.71 15.69 -12.02
CA THR A 30 24.55 15.90 -13.47
C THR A 30 24.92 17.32 -13.89
N CYS A 31 24.59 18.35 -13.11
CA CYS A 31 24.86 19.75 -13.46
C CYS A 31 26.24 20.25 -12.98
N HIS A 32 26.85 19.59 -11.98
CA HIS A 32 28.14 20.04 -11.41
C HIS A 32 29.28 19.04 -11.59
N LEU A 33 29.07 17.74 -11.35
CA LEU A 33 30.16 16.75 -11.33
C LEU A 33 30.44 16.12 -12.72
N LEU A 34 29.41 15.73 -13.46
CA LEU A 34 29.53 15.00 -14.73
C LEU A 34 29.65 15.90 -15.98
N ARG A 35 30.11 17.14 -15.78
CA ARG A 35 30.22 18.17 -16.83
C ARG A 35 31.03 17.67 -18.04
N GLY A 36 30.46 17.81 -19.24
CA GLY A 36 31.15 17.58 -20.52
C GLY A 36 31.50 16.13 -20.85
N LYS A 37 31.19 15.17 -19.98
CA LYS A 37 31.51 13.74 -20.18
C LYS A 37 30.37 12.94 -20.81
N ALA A 38 29.15 13.46 -20.82
CA ALA A 38 27.97 12.75 -21.31
C ALA A 38 27.53 13.26 -22.70
N ARG A 39 27.17 12.31 -23.59
CA ARG A 39 26.63 12.57 -24.94
C ARG A 39 25.26 13.28 -24.92
N VAL A 40 24.53 13.17 -23.81
CA VAL A 40 23.23 13.80 -23.56
C VAL A 40 23.33 14.57 -22.25
N SER A 41 22.98 15.86 -22.26
CA SER A 41 22.96 16.67 -21.04
C SER A 41 21.77 16.27 -20.16
N ALA A 42 22.00 15.42 -19.15
CA ALA A 42 20.98 15.04 -18.18
C ALA A 42 20.58 16.17 -17.19
N CYS A 43 21.31 17.29 -17.22
CA CYS A 43 20.99 18.47 -16.43
C CYS A 43 19.76 19.17 -17.02
N VAL A 44 18.69 19.26 -16.23
CA VAL A 44 17.42 19.93 -16.61
C VAL A 44 17.56 21.44 -16.54
N GLU A 45 17.98 21.95 -15.39
CA GLU A 45 18.18 23.37 -15.16
C GLU A 45 19.40 23.58 -14.27
N ARG A 46 20.27 24.50 -14.67
CA ARG A 46 21.50 24.78 -13.92
C ARG A 46 21.22 25.79 -12.81
N ARG A 47 21.12 25.30 -11.58
CA ARG A 47 20.96 26.13 -10.39
C ARG A 47 22.29 26.29 -9.64
N ARG A 48 22.35 27.26 -8.72
CA ARG A 48 23.50 27.34 -7.79
C ARG A 48 23.42 26.14 -6.84
N PRO A 49 24.55 25.51 -6.48
CA PRO A 49 24.55 24.30 -5.65
C PRO A 49 23.92 24.53 -4.26
N SER A 50 23.94 25.77 -3.76
CA SER A 50 23.25 26.14 -2.52
C SER A 50 21.73 25.93 -2.59
N TRP A 51 21.11 26.13 -3.76
CA TRP A 51 19.68 25.86 -3.95
C TRP A 51 19.37 24.37 -3.97
N SER A 52 20.25 23.55 -4.57
CA SER A 52 20.13 22.10 -4.54
C SER A 52 20.28 21.57 -3.11
N LEU A 53 21.28 22.06 -2.37
CA LEU A 53 21.48 21.71 -0.96
C LEU A 53 20.34 22.19 -0.06
N ALA A 54 19.68 23.29 -0.40
CA ALA A 54 18.50 23.76 0.33
C ALA A 54 17.32 22.77 0.28
N LEU A 55 17.27 21.84 -0.70
CA LEU A 55 16.27 20.76 -0.71
C LEU A 55 16.40 19.85 0.50
N LEU A 56 17.60 19.69 1.08
CA LEU A 56 17.83 18.89 2.27
C LEU A 56 17.12 19.47 3.51
N LEU A 57 16.77 20.76 3.49
CA LEU A 57 15.96 21.37 4.55
C LEU A 57 14.55 20.74 4.63
N ALA A 58 14.07 20.09 3.56
CA ALA A 58 12.81 19.37 3.58
C ALA A 58 12.83 18.15 4.51
N CYS A 59 14.02 17.64 4.86
CA CYS A 59 14.19 16.53 5.79
C CYS A 59 14.09 16.95 7.25
N VAL A 60 14.17 18.26 7.55
CA VAL A 60 14.25 18.78 8.93
C VAL A 60 13.02 18.40 9.76
N PRO A 61 11.76 18.57 9.30
CA PRO A 61 10.61 18.19 10.11
C PRO A 61 10.57 16.71 10.48
N LEU A 62 10.93 15.83 9.53
CA LEU A 62 10.99 14.39 9.77
C LEU A 62 12.14 14.03 10.74
N ALA A 63 13.30 14.68 10.61
CA ALA A 63 14.41 14.49 11.54
C ALA A 63 14.05 14.95 12.96
N LEU A 64 13.35 16.08 13.10
CA LEU A 64 12.84 16.57 14.38
C LEU A 64 11.81 15.61 14.98
N TRP A 65 10.94 15.03 14.15
CA TRP A 65 9.99 14.01 14.59
C TRP A 65 10.70 12.77 15.15
N PHE A 66 11.71 12.24 14.45
CA PHE A 66 12.49 11.09 14.94
C PHE A 66 13.29 11.42 16.20
N ALA A 67 13.83 12.64 16.31
CA ALA A 67 14.50 13.10 17.53
C ALA A 67 13.53 13.17 18.71
N TYR A 68 12.34 13.74 18.50
CA TYR A 68 11.27 13.80 19.49
C TYR A 68 10.82 12.40 19.94
N HIS A 69 10.56 11.50 18.98
CA HIS A 69 10.17 10.12 19.24
C HIS A 69 11.24 9.40 20.07
N ARG A 70 12.53 9.54 19.71
CA ARG A 70 13.64 8.97 20.48
C ARG A 70 13.72 9.53 21.90
N ALA A 71 13.51 10.83 22.07
CA ALA A 71 13.55 11.45 23.38
C ALA A 71 12.45 10.92 24.32
N HIS A 72 11.29 10.51 23.77
CA HIS A 72 10.15 10.04 24.57
C HIS A 72 10.09 8.51 24.72
N THR A 73 10.56 7.77 23.73
CA THR A 73 10.42 6.30 23.70
C THR A 73 11.75 5.55 23.84
N GLY A 74 12.89 6.24 23.73
CA GLY A 74 14.22 5.63 23.65
C GLY A 74 14.59 5.08 22.27
N TYR A 75 13.62 4.95 21.35
CA TYR A 75 13.83 4.35 20.03
C TYR A 75 13.72 5.37 18.89
N MET A 76 14.54 5.22 17.85
CA MET A 76 14.56 6.15 16.70
C MET A 76 13.55 5.80 15.61
N PHE A 77 13.31 4.50 15.37
CA PHE A 77 12.51 4.00 14.23
C PHE A 77 11.31 3.16 14.71
N GLY A 78 10.49 3.70 15.61
CA GLY A 78 9.42 2.94 16.25
C GLY A 78 9.93 1.95 17.30
N ASN A 79 9.15 0.94 17.66
CA ASN A 79 9.57 -0.10 18.60
C ASN A 79 10.50 -1.14 17.93
N PRO A 80 11.21 -1.98 18.71
CA PRO A 80 12.11 -3.01 18.16
C PRO A 80 11.42 -3.97 17.19
N GLU A 81 10.18 -4.35 17.45
CA GLU A 81 9.41 -5.24 16.59
C GLU A 81 9.16 -4.61 15.21
N TYR A 82 8.79 -3.33 15.19
CA TYR A 82 8.56 -2.57 13.97
C TYR A 82 9.85 -2.40 13.17
N PHE A 83 10.98 -2.12 13.84
CA PHE A 83 12.27 -2.05 13.18
C PHE A 83 12.68 -3.39 12.59
N ARG A 84 12.54 -4.47 13.35
CA ARG A 84 12.85 -5.83 12.89
C ARG A 84 12.03 -6.21 11.66
N TYR A 85 10.73 -5.91 11.69
CA TYR A 85 9.82 -6.21 10.59
C TYR A 85 10.07 -5.35 9.33
N ASN A 86 10.41 -4.07 9.49
CA ASN A 86 10.53 -3.15 8.35
C ASN A 86 11.94 -2.98 7.79
N VAL A 87 12.97 -3.37 8.54
CA VAL A 87 14.36 -3.15 8.15
C VAL A 87 15.15 -4.45 8.26
N GLU A 88 15.22 -5.06 9.45
CA GLU A 88 16.13 -6.18 9.67
C GLU A 88 15.77 -7.41 8.81
N SER A 89 14.48 -7.79 8.79
CA SER A 89 14.00 -8.93 8.02
C SER A 89 14.02 -8.71 6.50
N THR A 90 14.15 -7.47 6.04
CA THR A 90 14.03 -7.11 4.62
C THR A 90 15.35 -7.07 3.87
N LEU A 91 16.49 -7.13 4.59
CA LEU A 91 17.84 -7.05 4.01
C LEU A 91 18.29 -8.32 3.27
N GLY A 92 17.49 -9.38 3.29
CA GLY A 92 17.79 -10.61 2.55
C GLY A 92 17.80 -10.40 1.03
N PRO A 93 18.80 -10.89 0.27
CA PRO A 93 18.87 -10.69 -1.17
C PRO A 93 17.64 -11.20 -1.94
N SER A 94 17.08 -12.34 -1.52
CA SER A 94 15.86 -12.91 -2.10
C SER A 94 14.65 -11.99 -1.91
N HIS A 95 14.48 -11.45 -0.70
CA HIS A 95 13.41 -10.50 -0.36
C HIS A 95 13.54 -9.21 -1.19
N ILE A 96 14.75 -8.67 -1.34
CA ILE A 96 15.01 -7.47 -2.15
C ILE A 96 14.62 -7.71 -3.61
N LEU A 97 15.03 -8.85 -4.19
CA LEU A 97 14.71 -9.17 -5.59
C LEU A 97 13.21 -9.39 -5.81
N GLU A 98 12.55 -10.12 -4.90
CA GLU A 98 11.11 -10.33 -4.96
C GLU A 98 10.35 -9.00 -4.81
N THR A 99 10.75 -8.18 -3.85
CA THR A 99 10.14 -6.87 -3.61
C THR A 99 10.36 -5.96 -4.82
N LEU A 100 11.56 -5.95 -5.39
CA LEU A 100 11.86 -5.19 -6.61
C LEU A 100 10.94 -5.60 -7.76
N TRP A 101 10.75 -6.91 -7.98
CA TRP A 101 9.81 -7.41 -8.98
C TRP A 101 8.39 -6.92 -8.73
N ARG A 102 7.90 -7.04 -7.48
CA ARG A 102 6.58 -6.55 -7.08
C ARG A 102 6.44 -5.04 -7.25
N ARG A 103 7.46 -4.24 -6.91
CA ARG A 103 7.47 -2.77 -7.08
C ARG A 103 7.44 -2.37 -8.56
N LEU A 104 8.20 -3.06 -9.41
CA LEU A 104 8.12 -2.87 -10.87
C LEU A 104 6.72 -3.17 -11.38
N GLY A 105 6.07 -4.21 -10.86
CA GLY A 105 4.68 -4.50 -11.16
C GLY A 105 3.71 -3.41 -10.72
N GLN A 106 3.91 -2.84 -9.54
CA GLN A 106 3.12 -1.74 -8.99
C GLN A 106 3.12 -0.50 -9.90
N ILE A 107 4.23 -0.21 -10.57
CA ILE A 107 4.36 0.95 -11.47
C ILE A 107 4.10 0.64 -12.95
N THR A 108 3.87 -0.62 -13.33
CA THR A 108 3.67 -1.00 -14.74
C THR A 108 2.34 -1.68 -15.04
N TYR A 109 1.87 -2.60 -14.19
CA TYR A 109 0.67 -3.39 -14.50
C TYR A 109 -0.42 -3.37 -13.42
N HIS A 110 -0.06 -3.05 -12.19
CA HIS A 110 -0.98 -3.04 -11.06
C HIS A 110 -2.17 -2.10 -11.26
N MET A 111 -3.35 -2.44 -10.70
CA MET A 111 -4.59 -1.65 -10.84
C MET A 111 -4.96 -1.30 -12.30
N ASN A 112 -4.82 -2.24 -13.23
CA ASN A 112 -5.06 -2.01 -14.67
C ASN A 112 -4.13 -0.98 -15.35
N LEU A 113 -3.05 -0.56 -14.68
CA LEU A 113 -2.01 0.27 -15.28
C LEU A 113 -1.34 -0.40 -16.49
N TRP A 114 -1.45 -1.73 -16.62
CA TRP A 114 -0.97 -2.47 -17.79
C TRP A 114 -1.61 -1.95 -19.07
N ALA A 115 -2.87 -1.51 -19.03
CA ALA A 115 -3.55 -0.95 -20.20
C ALA A 115 -2.84 0.32 -20.69
N LEU A 116 -2.45 1.20 -19.76
CA LEU A 116 -1.69 2.41 -20.08
C LEU A 116 -0.27 2.08 -20.56
N THR A 117 0.40 1.16 -19.89
CA THR A 117 1.77 0.74 -20.24
C THR A 117 1.82 0.10 -21.63
N LEU A 118 0.93 -0.85 -21.93
CA LEU A 118 0.85 -1.48 -23.25
C LEU A 118 0.44 -0.50 -24.34
N ALA A 119 -0.54 0.39 -24.08
CA ALA A 119 -0.92 1.42 -25.03
C ALA A 119 0.23 2.40 -25.30
N GLY A 120 0.99 2.77 -24.26
CA GLY A 120 2.18 3.60 -24.36
C GLY A 120 3.29 2.94 -25.17
N LEU A 121 3.60 1.67 -24.91
CA LEU A 121 4.55 0.86 -25.68
C LEU A 121 4.12 0.72 -27.13
N ALA A 122 2.86 0.38 -27.39
CA ALA A 122 2.30 0.29 -28.75
C ALA A 122 2.38 1.64 -29.48
N ALA A 123 2.11 2.74 -28.79
CA ALA A 123 2.21 4.09 -29.36
C ALA A 123 3.64 4.41 -29.81
N MET A 124 4.69 3.84 -29.20
CA MET A 124 6.08 4.08 -29.61
C MET A 124 6.40 3.61 -31.04
N PHE A 125 5.62 2.68 -31.60
CA PHE A 125 5.75 2.23 -32.99
C PHE A 125 5.13 3.22 -34.01
N LEU A 126 4.30 4.16 -33.55
CA LEU A 126 3.68 5.17 -34.40
C LEU A 126 4.58 6.40 -34.54
N ARG A 127 4.51 7.07 -35.69
CA ARG A 127 5.22 8.34 -35.89
C ARG A 127 4.59 9.44 -35.02
N PRO A 128 5.39 10.42 -34.55
CA PRO A 128 4.86 11.59 -33.86
C PRO A 128 3.84 12.31 -34.74
N ARG A 129 2.70 12.66 -34.16
CA ARG A 129 1.68 13.48 -34.80
C ARG A 129 2.23 14.89 -35.00
N ARG A 130 1.70 15.57 -36.01
CA ARG A 130 2.01 16.95 -36.33
C ARG A 130 0.73 17.76 -36.22
N ASP A 131 0.84 18.93 -35.61
CA ASP A 131 -0.19 19.95 -35.61
C ASP A 131 0.27 21.02 -36.63
N GLY A 132 -0.21 20.91 -37.86
CA GLY A 132 0.39 21.60 -39.02
C GLY A 132 1.77 21.04 -39.36
N ASP A 133 2.77 21.91 -39.50
CA ASP A 133 4.15 21.51 -39.79
C ASP A 133 4.94 21.08 -38.55
N ILE A 134 4.45 21.41 -37.36
CA ILE A 134 5.15 21.21 -36.09
C ILE A 134 4.77 19.85 -35.51
N ALA A 135 5.77 19.00 -35.26
CA ALA A 135 5.55 17.75 -34.54
C ALA A 135 5.17 18.06 -33.08
N ARG A 136 4.20 17.33 -32.53
CA ARG A 136 3.82 17.45 -31.12
C ARG A 136 5.03 17.31 -30.21
N GLU A 137 5.13 18.24 -29.28
CA GLU A 137 6.25 18.35 -28.37
C GLU A 137 6.38 17.10 -27.49
N ARG A 138 7.62 16.70 -27.20
CA ARG A 138 7.91 15.64 -26.25
C ARG A 138 8.34 16.31 -24.95
N ILE A 139 7.99 15.72 -23.80
CA ILE A 139 8.69 16.05 -22.56
C ILE A 139 10.19 15.93 -22.80
N ASP A 140 10.93 16.99 -22.46
CA ASP A 140 12.36 17.07 -22.70
C ASP A 140 13.09 15.79 -22.20
N PRO A 141 14.00 15.19 -22.97
CA PRO A 141 14.67 13.96 -22.59
C PRO A 141 15.38 14.03 -21.22
N SER A 142 15.89 15.19 -20.84
CA SER A 142 16.54 15.40 -19.54
C SER A 142 15.54 15.37 -18.39
N VAL A 143 14.32 15.89 -18.61
CA VAL A 143 13.20 15.76 -17.66
C VAL A 143 12.73 14.31 -17.57
N GLN A 144 12.66 13.59 -18.69
CA GLN A 144 12.32 12.16 -18.66
C GLN A 144 13.38 11.32 -17.92
N LEU A 145 14.67 11.63 -18.09
CA LEU A 145 15.75 11.01 -17.32
C LEU A 145 15.64 11.31 -15.83
N LEU A 146 15.27 12.54 -15.46
CA LEU A 146 15.01 12.89 -14.06
C LEU A 146 13.83 12.10 -13.49
N PHE A 147 12.71 11.99 -14.22
CA PHE A 147 11.56 11.16 -13.79
C PHE A 147 11.95 9.70 -13.62
N ALA A 148 12.77 9.16 -14.53
CA ALA A 148 13.30 7.81 -14.43
C ALA A 148 14.22 7.66 -13.20
N ALA A 149 15.06 8.64 -12.90
CA ALA A 149 15.94 8.63 -11.73
C ALA A 149 15.16 8.68 -10.41
N LEU A 150 14.15 9.55 -10.32
CA LEU A 150 13.24 9.63 -9.17
C LEU A 150 12.50 8.30 -8.97
N THR A 151 11.95 7.74 -10.05
CA THR A 151 11.25 6.46 -10.01
C THR A 151 12.18 5.33 -9.57
N LEU A 152 13.37 5.24 -10.16
CA LEU A 152 14.37 4.22 -9.84
C LEU A 152 14.83 4.32 -8.38
N ALA A 153 15.18 5.52 -7.91
CA ALA A 153 15.62 5.72 -6.53
C ALA A 153 14.54 5.30 -5.54
N HIS A 154 13.28 5.65 -5.80
CA HIS A 154 12.14 5.29 -4.95
C HIS A 154 11.87 3.78 -4.94
N VAL A 155 11.86 3.16 -6.11
CA VAL A 155 11.67 1.71 -6.27
C VAL A 155 12.79 0.94 -5.56
N VAL A 156 14.05 1.32 -5.76
CA VAL A 156 15.20 0.66 -5.13
C VAL A 156 15.16 0.83 -3.61
N ALA A 157 14.97 2.07 -3.12
CA ALA A 157 14.92 2.33 -1.68
C ALA A 157 13.83 1.52 -0.98
N LEU A 158 12.63 1.45 -1.57
CA LEU A 158 11.48 0.71 -1.03
C LEU A 158 11.44 -0.77 -1.40
N SER A 159 12.49 -1.25 -2.07
CA SER A 159 12.78 -2.68 -2.23
C SER A 159 13.78 -3.17 -1.19
N ILE A 160 14.61 -2.27 -0.65
CA ILE A 160 15.56 -2.55 0.42
C ILE A 160 14.89 -2.40 1.80
N VAL A 161 14.09 -1.34 1.94
CA VAL A 161 13.44 -0.96 3.21
C VAL A 161 11.93 -1.05 3.09
N GLY A 162 11.28 -1.61 4.12
CA GLY A 162 9.83 -1.72 4.26
C GLY A 162 9.38 -3.18 4.17
N GLY A 163 8.83 -3.70 5.27
CA GLY A 163 8.40 -5.10 5.35
C GLY A 163 7.13 -5.35 4.55
N ALA A 164 6.22 -4.38 4.52
CA ALA A 164 4.96 -4.51 3.81
C ALA A 164 5.09 -4.02 2.35
N VAL A 165 4.86 -4.94 1.39
CA VAL A 165 5.00 -4.67 -0.05
C VAL A 165 3.71 -4.08 -0.66
N LEU A 166 3.19 -3.01 -0.06
CA LEU A 166 1.91 -2.40 -0.46
C LEU A 166 2.05 -1.41 -1.62
N ALA A 167 1.07 -1.35 -2.52
CA ALA A 167 1.07 -0.46 -3.67
C ALA A 167 1.08 1.03 -3.31
N ARG A 168 0.50 1.42 -2.17
CA ARG A 168 0.47 2.81 -1.68
C ARG A 168 1.85 3.46 -1.55
N TYR A 169 2.91 2.67 -1.38
CA TYR A 169 4.25 3.20 -1.27
C TYR A 169 4.78 3.76 -2.60
N MET A 170 4.20 3.37 -3.73
CA MET A 170 4.56 3.87 -5.07
C MET A 170 3.81 5.14 -5.47
N LEU A 171 2.83 5.61 -4.68
CA LEU A 171 2.05 6.82 -4.96
C LEU A 171 2.88 8.05 -5.33
N PRO A 172 4.05 8.32 -4.71
CA PRO A 172 4.87 9.47 -5.09
C PRO A 172 5.38 9.42 -6.55
N VAL A 173 5.65 8.23 -7.09
CA VAL A 173 6.27 8.05 -8.42
C VAL A 173 5.28 7.69 -9.51
N LEU A 174 4.11 7.15 -9.16
CA LEU A 174 3.07 6.77 -10.12
C LEU A 174 2.69 7.91 -11.08
N PRO A 175 2.45 9.16 -10.62
CA PRO A 175 2.14 10.26 -11.53
C PRO A 175 3.23 10.52 -12.57
N LEU A 176 4.51 10.34 -12.22
CA LEU A 176 5.63 10.55 -13.15
C LEU A 176 5.58 9.52 -14.29
N VAL A 177 5.35 8.26 -13.95
CA VAL A 177 5.22 7.16 -14.93
C VAL A 177 3.99 7.37 -15.81
N VAL A 178 2.84 7.70 -15.20
CA VAL A 178 1.58 7.95 -15.92
C VAL A 178 1.74 9.12 -16.90
N VAL A 179 2.33 10.23 -16.49
CA VAL A 179 2.53 11.42 -17.35
C VAL A 179 3.42 11.10 -18.55
N VAL A 180 4.47 10.27 -18.38
CA VAL A 180 5.32 9.84 -19.51
C VAL A 180 4.52 9.03 -20.53
N TRP A 181 3.67 8.10 -20.08
CA TRP A 181 2.84 7.30 -20.98
C TRP A 181 1.74 8.12 -21.64
N VAL A 182 1.03 8.96 -20.89
CA VAL A 182 -0.01 9.85 -21.42
C VAL A 182 0.58 10.83 -22.45
N SER A 183 1.74 11.43 -22.16
CA SER A 183 2.46 12.28 -23.12
C SER A 183 2.83 11.52 -24.40
N THR A 184 3.29 10.27 -24.27
CA THR A 184 3.62 9.42 -25.42
C THR A 184 2.39 9.10 -26.28
N ILE A 185 1.26 8.75 -25.64
CA ILE A 185 0.00 8.46 -26.34
C ILE A 185 -0.55 9.72 -27.00
N TRP A 186 -0.61 10.85 -26.28
CA TRP A 186 -1.05 12.15 -26.82
C TRP A 186 -0.26 12.56 -28.06
N ARG A 187 1.06 12.34 -28.03
CA ARG A 187 1.96 12.70 -29.12
C ARG A 187 1.83 11.79 -30.35
N ARG A 188 1.41 10.53 -30.20
CA ARG A 188 1.53 9.52 -31.27
C ARG A 188 0.22 8.87 -31.70
N VAL A 189 -0.83 8.91 -30.89
CA VAL A 189 -2.11 8.25 -31.16
C VAL A 189 -3.15 9.28 -31.64
N PRO A 190 -3.81 9.07 -32.81
CA PRO A 190 -4.87 9.97 -33.29
C PRO A 190 -6.03 10.11 -32.30
N ALA A 191 -6.56 8.99 -31.82
CA ALA A 191 -7.65 8.90 -30.85
C ALA A 191 -7.15 8.85 -29.39
N TRP A 192 -6.12 9.63 -29.05
CA TRP A 192 -5.56 9.66 -27.69
C TRP A 192 -6.59 9.93 -26.58
N PRO A 193 -7.65 10.77 -26.75
CA PRO A 193 -8.62 10.97 -25.68
C PRO A 193 -9.40 9.70 -25.37
N LEU A 194 -9.76 8.93 -26.41
CA LEU A 194 -10.43 7.64 -26.26
C LEU A 194 -9.51 6.63 -25.55
N ALA A 195 -8.23 6.58 -25.93
CA ALA A 195 -7.26 5.70 -25.28
C ALA A 195 -7.13 6.01 -23.77
N VAL A 196 -7.04 7.29 -23.41
CA VAL A 196 -7.01 7.72 -22.00
C VAL A 196 -8.35 7.43 -21.30
N ALA A 197 -9.48 7.66 -21.96
CA ALA A 197 -10.80 7.36 -21.38
C ALA A 197 -10.98 5.87 -21.09
N LEU A 198 -10.53 4.98 -21.99
CA LEU A 198 -10.56 3.53 -21.78
C LEU A 198 -9.64 3.10 -20.62
N VAL A 199 -8.47 3.72 -20.49
CA VAL A 199 -7.59 3.49 -19.34
C VAL A 199 -8.27 3.93 -18.04
N CYS A 200 -8.86 5.13 -17.99
CA CYS A 200 -9.62 5.60 -16.83
C CYS A 200 -10.80 4.67 -16.49
N ALA A 201 -11.54 4.21 -17.50
CA ALA A 201 -12.61 3.24 -17.31
C ALA A 201 -12.10 1.91 -16.74
N ALA A 202 -10.93 1.44 -17.20
CA ALA A 202 -10.30 0.23 -16.65
C ALA A 202 -9.88 0.40 -15.17
N PHE A 203 -9.40 1.58 -14.77
CA PHE A 203 -9.14 1.89 -13.36
C PHE A 203 -10.42 1.87 -12.53
N VAL A 204 -11.47 2.59 -12.96
CA VAL A 204 -12.76 2.64 -12.26
C VAL A 204 -13.38 1.25 -12.12
N TYR A 205 -13.35 0.46 -13.20
CA TYR A 205 -13.80 -0.93 -13.19
C TYR A 205 -13.05 -1.74 -12.12
N ARG A 206 -11.73 -1.59 -12.06
CA ARG A 206 -10.90 -2.33 -11.09
C ARG A 206 -11.08 -1.88 -9.64
N SER A 207 -11.47 -0.62 -9.42
CA SER A 207 -11.80 -0.13 -8.09
C SER A 207 -13.01 -0.84 -7.48
N GLU A 208 -13.97 -1.30 -8.29
CA GLU A 208 -15.19 -1.95 -7.82
C GLU A 208 -15.19 -3.48 -8.01
N VAL A 209 -14.50 -3.99 -9.03
CA VAL A 209 -14.52 -5.41 -9.39
C VAL A 209 -13.25 -6.11 -8.94
N ASN A 210 -13.44 -7.15 -8.12
CA ASN A 210 -12.36 -7.98 -7.62
C ASN A 210 -11.78 -8.87 -8.73
N PRO A 211 -10.46 -9.05 -8.80
CA PRO A 211 -9.86 -10.05 -9.66
C PRO A 211 -10.30 -11.48 -9.29
N PRO A 212 -10.22 -12.44 -10.23
CA PRO A 212 -10.47 -13.85 -9.95
C PRO A 212 -9.30 -14.56 -9.23
N TYR A 213 -8.35 -13.80 -8.68
CA TYR A 213 -7.15 -14.29 -8.01
C TYR A 213 -6.96 -13.58 -6.67
N SER A 214 -6.19 -14.18 -5.75
CA SER A 214 -5.91 -13.59 -4.45
C SER A 214 -5.18 -12.24 -4.58
N PHE A 215 -5.66 -11.23 -3.87
CA PHE A 215 -5.14 -9.88 -3.90
C PHE A 215 -5.37 -9.20 -2.54
N PRO A 216 -4.45 -8.31 -2.09
CA PRO A 216 -4.69 -7.51 -0.89
C PRO A 216 -5.92 -6.63 -1.03
N TRP A 217 -6.85 -6.69 -0.08
CA TRP A 217 -8.12 -5.95 -0.17
C TRP A 217 -7.96 -4.43 -0.15
N GLU A 218 -6.87 -3.94 0.43
CA GLU A 218 -6.50 -2.51 0.44
C GLU A 218 -6.22 -1.92 -0.96
N GLU A 219 -6.18 -2.77 -2.00
CA GLU A 219 -5.93 -2.33 -3.37
C GLU A 219 -7.16 -1.75 -4.08
N ASN A 220 -8.38 -2.03 -3.60
CA ASN A 220 -9.60 -1.49 -4.19
C ASN A 220 -10.71 -1.31 -3.12
N LEU A 221 -11.97 -1.12 -3.54
CA LEU A 221 -13.09 -0.94 -2.60
C LEU A 221 -13.49 -2.23 -1.86
N ALA A 222 -12.78 -3.36 -2.06
CA ALA A 222 -12.91 -4.53 -1.21
C ALA A 222 -12.57 -4.22 0.26
N TYR A 223 -11.64 -3.29 0.52
CA TYR A 223 -11.34 -2.84 1.88
C TYR A 223 -12.51 -2.10 2.55
N ARG A 224 -13.32 -1.37 1.77
CA ARG A 224 -14.58 -0.82 2.28
C ARG A 224 -15.51 -1.95 2.69
N ASP A 225 -15.67 -2.95 1.84
CA ASP A 225 -16.55 -4.09 2.10
C ASP A 225 -16.07 -4.88 3.34
N PHE A 226 -14.74 -5.04 3.53
CA PHE A 226 -14.13 -5.59 4.74
C PHE A 226 -14.53 -4.81 6.01
N ILE A 227 -14.39 -3.48 5.99
CA ILE A 227 -14.75 -2.62 7.13
C ILE A 227 -16.25 -2.74 7.44
N LEU A 228 -17.11 -2.77 6.41
CA LEU A 228 -18.56 -2.89 6.61
C LEU A 228 -18.94 -4.23 7.25
N LEU A 229 -18.36 -5.33 6.77
CA LEU A 229 -18.53 -6.66 7.38
C LEU A 229 -18.12 -6.65 8.85
N HIS A 230 -16.93 -6.13 9.16
CA HIS A 230 -16.43 -6.06 10.53
C HIS A 230 -17.29 -5.20 11.44
N ARG A 231 -17.74 -4.02 10.95
CA ARG A 231 -18.68 -3.15 11.67
C ARG A 231 -19.99 -3.87 11.96
N ASP A 232 -20.58 -4.52 10.97
CA ASP A 232 -21.90 -5.14 11.11
C ASP A 232 -21.84 -6.35 12.08
N ALA A 233 -20.74 -7.12 12.06
CA ALA A 233 -20.51 -8.19 13.03
C ALA A 233 -20.21 -7.67 14.45
N ALA A 234 -19.44 -6.58 14.57
CA ALA A 234 -19.14 -5.97 15.86
C ALA A 234 -20.41 -5.36 16.50
N HIS A 235 -21.26 -4.70 15.71
CA HIS A 235 -22.57 -4.22 16.17
C HIS A 235 -23.48 -5.37 16.61
N TYR A 236 -23.50 -6.47 15.85
CA TYR A 236 -24.25 -7.66 16.24
C TYR A 236 -23.81 -8.18 17.62
N LEU A 237 -22.51 -8.30 17.87
CA LEU A 237 -21.96 -8.69 19.17
C LEU A 237 -22.34 -7.70 20.28
N ASP A 238 -22.26 -6.39 20.00
CA ASP A 238 -22.59 -5.33 20.95
C ASP A 238 -24.05 -5.38 21.41
N GLU A 239 -24.96 -5.69 20.49
CA GLU A 239 -26.40 -5.82 20.74
C GLU A 239 -26.80 -7.15 21.39
N HIS A 240 -26.18 -8.27 21.01
CA HIS A 240 -26.68 -9.61 21.34
C HIS A 240 -25.82 -10.38 22.35
N SER A 241 -24.55 -10.02 22.53
CA SER A 241 -23.58 -10.87 23.23
C SER A 241 -23.04 -10.28 24.53
N GLY A 242 -23.65 -9.23 25.09
CA GLY A 242 -23.40 -8.77 26.47
C GLY A 242 -21.91 -8.63 26.82
N ASP A 243 -21.48 -9.31 27.89
CA ASP A 243 -20.09 -9.39 28.38
C ASP A 243 -19.32 -10.63 27.85
N ALA A 244 -19.75 -11.21 26.72
CA ALA A 244 -19.13 -12.41 26.15
C ALA A 244 -17.63 -12.21 25.89
N ARG A 245 -16.86 -13.27 26.15
CA ARG A 245 -15.47 -13.38 25.76
C ARG A 245 -15.42 -13.81 24.30
N VAL A 246 -14.86 -12.97 23.44
CA VAL A 246 -14.87 -13.18 21.99
C VAL A 246 -13.50 -13.64 21.52
N LEU A 247 -13.43 -14.82 20.89
CA LEU A 247 -12.26 -15.29 20.17
C LEU A 247 -12.17 -14.59 18.82
N THR A 248 -11.02 -14.00 18.51
CA THR A 248 -10.77 -13.43 17.18
C THR A 248 -9.27 -13.16 16.96
N THR A 249 -8.92 -12.71 15.76
CA THR A 249 -7.56 -12.32 15.38
C THR A 249 -7.49 -10.85 14.97
N TRP A 250 -6.29 -10.29 14.86
CA TRP A 250 -6.11 -8.91 14.38
C TRP A 250 -6.61 -8.78 12.93
N PRO A 251 -7.35 -7.71 12.55
CA PRO A 251 -7.57 -6.46 13.29
C PRO A 251 -8.74 -6.46 14.27
N ALA A 252 -9.64 -7.45 14.21
CA ALA A 252 -10.84 -7.49 15.03
C ALA A 252 -10.56 -7.52 16.54
N THR A 253 -9.39 -8.00 16.95
CA THR A 253 -8.94 -7.87 18.34
C THR A 253 -8.95 -6.44 18.83
N ASP A 254 -8.47 -5.50 18.01
CA ASP A 254 -8.39 -4.10 18.41
C ASP A 254 -9.74 -3.40 18.23
N GLU A 255 -10.49 -3.76 17.19
CA GLU A 255 -11.84 -3.27 16.92
C GLU A 255 -12.78 -3.54 18.11
N LEU A 256 -12.68 -4.72 18.72
CA LEU A 256 -13.50 -5.10 19.87
C LEU A 256 -12.96 -4.58 21.23
N LYS A 257 -11.64 -4.42 21.37
CA LYS A 257 -11.02 -3.93 22.63
C LYS A 257 -11.11 -2.42 22.79
N ASN A 258 -11.18 -1.65 21.69
CA ASN A 258 -11.02 -0.20 21.68
C ASN A 258 -12.30 0.50 21.20
N PRO A 259 -13.24 0.86 22.10
CA PRO A 259 -14.51 1.49 21.72
C PRO A 259 -14.35 2.80 20.93
N TYR A 260 -13.25 3.51 21.15
CA TYR A 260 -12.94 4.75 20.43
C TYR A 260 -12.65 4.54 18.93
N TYR A 261 -12.50 3.30 18.45
CA TYR A 261 -12.47 2.99 17.01
C TYR A 261 -13.87 3.02 16.37
N GLY A 262 -14.94 3.01 17.17
CA GLY A 262 -16.31 3.15 16.70
C GLY A 262 -16.96 1.85 16.20
N TYR A 263 -16.35 0.68 16.41
CA TYR A 263 -16.93 -0.62 16.09
C TYR A 263 -17.87 -1.16 17.19
N THR A 264 -17.64 -0.78 18.44
CA THR A 264 -18.46 -1.20 19.58
C THR A 264 -18.65 -0.03 20.55
N SER A 265 -19.76 -0.02 21.29
CA SER A 265 -20.00 0.98 22.34
C SER A 265 -19.21 0.70 23.62
N ARG A 266 -18.79 -0.55 23.84
CA ARG A 266 -18.03 -1.01 25.02
C ARG A 266 -16.88 -1.92 24.64
N ALA A 267 -15.90 -2.04 25.54
CA ALA A 267 -14.75 -2.90 25.33
C ALA A 267 -15.11 -4.35 25.63
N PHE A 268 -14.87 -5.25 24.69
CA PHE A 268 -15.06 -6.68 24.87
C PHE A 268 -13.82 -7.35 25.49
N ARG A 269 -14.06 -8.46 26.19
CA ARG A 269 -12.98 -9.38 26.56
C ARG A 269 -12.63 -10.21 25.34
N VAL A 270 -11.41 -10.10 24.85
CA VAL A 270 -11.00 -10.78 23.63
C VAL A 270 -9.97 -11.86 23.93
N PHE A 271 -10.27 -13.08 23.49
CA PHE A 271 -9.31 -14.18 23.39
C PHE A 271 -8.61 -14.07 22.03
N ALA A 272 -7.40 -13.51 22.03
CA ALA A 272 -6.68 -13.21 20.80
C ALA A 272 -5.92 -14.43 20.30
N VAL A 273 -6.17 -14.83 19.06
CA VAL A 273 -5.37 -15.82 18.33
C VAL A 273 -4.52 -15.13 17.26
N GLU A 274 -3.36 -15.69 16.94
CA GLU A 274 -2.43 -15.10 15.96
C GLU A 274 -3.03 -15.06 14.55
N ASN A 275 -3.80 -16.08 14.18
CA ASN A 275 -4.46 -16.23 12.89
C ASN A 275 -5.56 -17.29 13.00
N PHE A 276 -6.28 -17.54 11.90
CA PHE A 276 -7.29 -18.60 11.82
C PHE A 276 -6.76 -19.89 11.14
N TYR A 277 -5.45 -20.10 11.05
CA TYR A 277 -4.93 -21.34 10.48
C TYR A 277 -5.22 -22.54 11.39
N ARG A 278 -5.12 -23.74 10.80
CA ARG A 278 -5.50 -25.01 11.45
C ARG A 278 -4.90 -25.18 12.84
N ASP A 279 -3.61 -24.89 13.02
CA ASP A 279 -2.92 -25.10 14.29
C ASP A 279 -3.42 -24.12 15.37
N ALA A 280 -3.63 -22.85 15.01
CA ALA A 280 -4.17 -21.83 15.91
C ALA A 280 -5.63 -22.12 16.30
N LEU A 281 -6.45 -22.60 15.34
CA LEU A 281 -7.82 -23.02 15.63
C LEU A 281 -7.89 -24.29 16.48
N ALA A 282 -6.97 -25.23 16.29
CA ALA A 282 -6.88 -26.44 17.11
C ALA A 282 -6.49 -26.11 18.55
N ASP A 283 -5.53 -25.21 18.75
CA ASP A 283 -5.15 -24.71 20.07
C ASP A 283 -6.30 -23.95 20.74
N ALA A 284 -6.97 -23.06 19.99
CA ALA A 284 -8.19 -22.40 20.46
C ALA A 284 -9.30 -23.39 20.84
N ALA A 285 -9.48 -24.45 20.06
CA ALA A 285 -10.47 -25.48 20.35
C ALA A 285 -10.16 -26.27 21.63
N ALA A 286 -8.90 -26.38 22.03
CA ALA A 286 -8.51 -26.95 23.32
C ALA A 286 -8.88 -26.06 24.52
N HIS A 287 -9.02 -24.76 24.30
CA HIS A 287 -9.34 -23.74 25.32
C HIS A 287 -10.77 -23.19 25.18
N ARG A 288 -11.73 -24.00 24.70
CA ARG A 288 -13.14 -23.58 24.47
C ARG A 288 -13.85 -23.00 25.69
N SER A 289 -13.43 -23.32 26.91
CA SER A 289 -14.01 -22.73 28.14
C SER A 289 -13.56 -21.28 28.39
N GLU A 290 -12.57 -20.79 27.63
CA GLU A 290 -12.02 -19.44 27.78
C GLU A 290 -12.76 -18.36 26.98
N TYR A 291 -13.64 -18.75 26.06
CA TYR A 291 -14.41 -17.84 25.22
C TYR A 291 -15.83 -18.37 24.96
N ASP A 292 -16.77 -17.44 24.79
CA ASP A 292 -18.21 -17.73 24.67
C ASP A 292 -18.70 -17.58 23.22
N ALA A 293 -18.00 -16.76 22.43
CA ALA A 293 -18.26 -16.57 21.00
C ALA A 293 -16.94 -16.45 20.22
N ALA A 294 -16.97 -16.66 18.90
CA ALA A 294 -15.87 -16.41 17.99
C ALA A 294 -16.31 -15.47 16.87
N LEU A 295 -15.59 -14.37 16.68
CA LEU A 295 -15.71 -13.48 15.52
C LEU A 295 -14.70 -13.92 14.47
N LEU A 296 -15.19 -14.62 13.46
CA LEU A 296 -14.42 -15.17 12.36
C LEU A 296 -14.65 -14.35 11.11
N PHE A 297 -13.63 -14.22 10.28
CA PHE A 297 -13.72 -13.52 9.00
C PHE A 297 -12.76 -14.14 7.99
N SER A 298 -13.04 -13.90 6.71
CA SER A 298 -12.13 -14.30 5.64
C SER A 298 -10.73 -13.75 5.92
N THR A 299 -9.68 -14.56 5.72
CA THR A 299 -8.28 -14.12 5.79
C THR A 299 -7.50 -14.74 4.62
N HIS A 300 -6.40 -14.12 4.19
CA HIS A 300 -5.60 -14.67 3.09
C HIS A 300 -4.98 -16.01 3.48
N GLY A 301 -5.33 -17.07 2.74
CA GLY A 301 -4.89 -18.44 3.05
C GLY A 301 -5.57 -19.03 4.29
N GLY A 302 -6.57 -18.35 4.85
CA GLY A 302 -7.37 -18.85 5.96
C GLY A 302 -8.39 -19.91 5.53
N PRO A 303 -8.98 -20.61 6.51
CA PRO A 303 -10.00 -21.61 6.26
C PRO A 303 -11.29 -20.99 5.73
N GLU A 304 -12.11 -21.81 5.08
CA GLU A 304 -13.52 -21.44 4.85
C GLU A 304 -14.30 -21.43 6.18
N LEU A 305 -15.43 -20.71 6.20
CA LEU A 305 -16.26 -20.59 7.41
C LEU A 305 -16.61 -21.95 8.01
N GLU A 306 -16.98 -22.91 7.18
CA GLU A 306 -17.41 -24.24 7.66
C GLU A 306 -16.25 -25.01 8.29
N GLU A 307 -15.04 -24.92 7.74
CA GLU A 307 -13.85 -25.54 8.31
C GLU A 307 -13.51 -24.91 9.68
N ALA A 308 -13.58 -23.58 9.77
CA ALA A 308 -13.31 -22.86 11.02
C ALA A 308 -14.37 -23.18 12.09
N ARG A 309 -15.64 -23.23 11.69
CA ARG A 309 -16.76 -23.61 12.56
C ARG A 309 -16.64 -25.05 13.03
N GLN A 310 -16.23 -25.97 12.16
CA GLN A 310 -16.04 -27.38 12.51
C GLN A 310 -14.90 -27.55 13.52
N ALA A 311 -13.80 -26.80 13.34
CA ALA A 311 -12.67 -26.79 14.27
C ALA A 311 -13.04 -26.26 15.66
N LEU A 312 -13.72 -25.11 15.72
CA LEU A 312 -14.08 -24.47 17.00
C LEU A 312 -15.32 -25.06 17.66
N GLY A 313 -16.19 -25.72 16.88
CA GLY A 313 -17.49 -26.21 17.35
C GLY A 313 -18.43 -25.07 17.76
N GLY A 314 -19.71 -25.18 17.41
CA GLY A 314 -20.70 -24.18 17.76
C GLY A 314 -21.67 -23.88 16.63
N ARG A 315 -22.47 -22.84 16.86
CA ARG A 315 -23.56 -22.44 15.98
C ARG A 315 -23.30 -21.05 15.43
N VAL A 316 -23.39 -20.89 14.12
CA VAL A 316 -23.36 -19.57 13.48
C VAL A 316 -24.63 -18.82 13.89
N VAL A 317 -24.46 -17.65 14.50
CA VAL A 317 -25.55 -16.79 14.96
C VAL A 317 -25.68 -15.52 14.12
N PHE A 318 -24.59 -15.12 13.47
CA PHE A 318 -24.55 -14.03 12.50
C PHE A 318 -23.58 -14.41 11.39
N GLN A 319 -23.94 -14.09 10.15
CA GLN A 319 -23.07 -14.24 8.99
C GLN A 319 -23.44 -13.19 7.96
N GLU A 320 -22.41 -12.62 7.34
CA GLU A 320 -22.57 -11.73 6.20
C GLU A 320 -21.47 -12.01 5.17
N GLU A 321 -21.79 -11.82 3.89
CA GLU A 321 -20.86 -11.98 2.78
C GLU A 321 -20.96 -10.80 1.81
N ARG A 322 -19.81 -10.26 1.39
CA ARG A 322 -19.70 -9.19 0.40
C ARG A 322 -18.58 -9.48 -0.58
N LYS A 323 -18.94 -9.68 -1.86
CA LYS A 323 -18.00 -9.85 -2.98
C LYS A 323 -16.88 -10.89 -2.72
N GLY A 324 -17.25 -12.03 -2.12
CA GLY A 324 -16.33 -13.13 -1.79
C GLY A 324 -15.55 -12.99 -0.48
N GLN A 325 -15.80 -11.93 0.29
CA GLN A 325 -15.35 -11.80 1.69
C GLN A 325 -16.51 -12.12 2.62
N TRP A 326 -16.22 -12.70 3.77
CA TRP A 326 -17.24 -13.08 4.75
C TRP A 326 -16.81 -12.74 6.17
N VAL A 327 -17.80 -12.56 7.03
CA VAL A 327 -17.65 -12.45 8.48
C VAL A 327 -18.74 -13.29 9.13
N ALA A 328 -18.45 -13.89 10.28
CA ALA A 328 -19.40 -14.67 11.03
C ALA A 328 -19.14 -14.56 12.55
N VAL A 329 -20.23 -14.60 13.31
CA VAL A 329 -20.19 -14.82 14.75
C VAL A 329 -20.65 -16.24 15.02
N VAL A 330 -19.79 -17.01 15.67
CA VAL A 330 -20.06 -18.39 16.10
C VAL A 330 -20.21 -18.41 17.61
N GLU A 331 -21.38 -18.80 18.08
CA GLU A 331 -21.64 -19.02 19.51
C GLU A 331 -21.13 -20.41 19.90
N ILE A 332 -20.28 -20.45 20.92
CA ILE A 332 -19.63 -21.67 21.38
C ILE A 332 -20.55 -22.32 22.40
N GLN A 333 -21.03 -23.52 22.08
CA GLN A 333 -21.79 -24.31 23.05
C GLN A 333 -20.80 -24.98 23.99
N GLU A 334 -20.92 -24.72 25.30
CA GLU A 334 -20.25 -25.55 26.29
C GLU A 334 -20.66 -27.00 26.03
N GLY A 335 -19.66 -27.87 25.87
CA GLY A 335 -19.91 -29.29 25.80
C GLY A 335 -20.66 -29.68 27.06
N SER A 336 -21.93 -30.07 26.92
CA SER A 336 -22.63 -30.88 27.90
C SER A 336 -21.76 -32.11 28.12
N ASN A 337 -20.88 -32.05 29.13
CA ASN A 337 -20.18 -33.22 29.64
C ASN A 337 -21.28 -34.19 30.10
N LYS A 338 -21.53 -35.22 29.30
CA LYS A 338 -22.30 -36.39 29.69
C LYS A 338 -21.35 -37.49 30.11
#